data_AF-A0A2S9XFV3-F1
#
_entry.id   AF-A0A2S9XFV3-F1
#
_cell.length_a   1.000
_cell.length_b   1.000
_cell.length_c   1.000
_cell.angle_alpha   90.00
_cell.angle_beta   90.00
_cell.angle_gamma   90.00
#
_symmetry.space_group_name_H-M   'P 1'
#
loop_
_entity.id
_entity.type
_entity.pdbx_description
1 polymer ?
#
loop_
_entity_poly.entity_id
_entity_poly.type
_entity_poly.pdbx_seq_one_letter_code
_entity_poly.pdbx_strand_id
1 'polypeptide(L)'
;MTAWRPRVIDVVALLGFALAWLVPMAWVAYLGEAPVDWPINTRDAYAVSCLFGRGNERVSMFYVQVRHAGQPGWHDLPEHEYFGLEPFGHRTRFDRFMSRFGYREGAGVARRELGLWLAAAHAERHPEQPPILALRFVWADRRISADDPPQGRWRKPPRAEAGPIHRLGEVVLIEEGAP
;
A
#
# COMPACT_ATOMS: atom_id res chain seq x y z
N MET A 1 -17.33 53.36 4.72
CA MET A 1 -17.30 51.89 4.82
C MET A 1 -18.35 51.34 3.87
N THR A 2 -17.95 50.90 2.68
CA THR A 2 -18.86 50.40 1.64
C THR A 2 -19.37 49.02 2.06
N ALA A 3 -20.68 48.88 2.27
CA ALA A 3 -21.27 47.60 2.60
C ALA A 3 -21.13 46.65 1.40
N TRP A 4 -20.32 45.60 1.56
CA TRP A 4 -20.21 44.53 0.58
C TRP A 4 -21.56 43.83 0.46
N ARG A 5 -22.18 43.93 -0.72
CA ARG A 5 -23.40 43.19 -1.06
C ARG A 5 -23.02 42.02 -1.97
N PRO A 6 -23.21 40.77 -1.52
CA PRO A 6 -22.91 39.62 -2.36
C PRO A 6 -23.81 39.64 -3.60
N ARG A 7 -23.26 39.30 -4.75
CA ARG A 7 -24.07 39.17 -5.97
C ARG A 7 -24.93 37.93 -5.83
N VAL A 8 -26.09 37.91 -6.49
CA VAL A 8 -26.99 36.74 -6.49
C VAL A 8 -26.25 35.47 -6.94
N ILE A 9 -25.34 35.60 -7.91
CA ILE A 9 -24.50 34.50 -8.39
C ILE A 9 -23.62 33.94 -7.27
N ASP A 10 -23.07 34.78 -6.41
CA ASP A 10 -22.22 34.35 -5.30
C ASP A 10 -23.04 33.54 -4.28
N VAL A 11 -24.26 34.00 -4.01
CA VAL A 11 -25.20 33.30 -3.11
C VAL A 11 -25.62 31.95 -3.70
N VAL A 12 -25.96 31.91 -5.00
CA VAL A 12 -26.33 30.66 -5.70
C VAL A 12 -25.14 29.69 -5.74
N ALA A 13 -23.93 30.18 -6.05
CA ALA A 13 -22.73 29.35 -6.07
C ALA A 13 -22.40 28.80 -4.67
N LEU A 14 -22.53 29.62 -3.62
CA LEU A 14 -22.32 29.20 -2.24
C LEU A 14 -23.33 28.14 -1.81
N LEU A 15 -24.62 28.35 -2.11
CA LEU A 15 -25.67 27.37 -1.80
C LEU A 15 -25.46 26.06 -2.59
N GLY A 16 -25.09 26.17 -3.87
CA GLY A 16 -24.75 25.02 -4.70
C GLY A 16 -23.58 24.23 -4.10
N PHE A 17 -22.52 24.91 -3.69
CA PHE A 17 -21.38 24.27 -3.02
C PHE A 17 -21.79 23.63 -1.69
N ALA A 18 -22.53 24.33 -0.84
CA ALA A 18 -22.95 23.80 0.45
C ALA A 18 -23.82 22.53 0.29
N LEU A 19 -24.82 22.58 -0.59
CA LEU A 19 -25.76 21.50 -0.79
C LEU A 19 -25.19 20.35 -1.61
N ALA A 20 -24.40 20.63 -2.64
CA ALA A 20 -23.87 19.59 -3.51
C ALA A 20 -22.56 19.00 -3.00
N TRP A 21 -21.83 19.66 -2.10
CA TRP A 21 -20.51 19.21 -1.62
C TRP A 21 -20.47 19.00 -0.10
N LEU A 22 -20.78 20.03 0.69
CA LEU A 22 -20.63 19.95 2.15
C LEU A 22 -21.64 19.01 2.80
N VAL A 23 -22.90 19.06 2.38
CA VAL A 23 -23.95 18.19 2.94
C VAL A 23 -23.67 16.71 2.62
N PRO A 24 -23.38 16.29 1.37
CA PRO A 24 -22.99 14.92 1.06
C PRO A 24 -21.74 14.47 1.81
N MET A 25 -20.73 15.33 1.92
CA MET A 25 -19.51 15.03 2.67
C MET A 25 -19.80 14.82 4.16
N ALA A 26 -20.59 15.70 4.80
CA ALA A 26 -20.98 15.56 6.20
C ALA A 26 -21.86 14.32 6.44
N TRP A 27 -22.74 13.99 5.49
CA TRP A 27 -23.57 12.79 5.54
C TRP A 27 -22.73 11.51 5.45
N VAL A 28 -21.80 11.43 4.48
CA VAL A 28 -20.87 10.30 4.33
C VAL A 28 -19.96 10.19 5.56
N ALA A 29 -19.49 11.31 6.10
CA ALA A 29 -18.71 11.35 7.34
C ALA A 29 -19.50 10.81 8.54
N TYR A 30 -20.77 11.19 8.68
CA TYR A 30 -21.65 10.73 9.75
C TYR A 30 -21.97 9.23 9.65
N LEU A 31 -22.27 8.74 8.44
CA LEU A 31 -22.52 7.32 8.20
C LEU A 31 -21.24 6.47 8.26
N GLY A 32 -20.10 7.09 8.03
CA GLY A 32 -18.80 6.43 8.00
C GLY A 32 -18.48 5.67 6.71
N GLU A 33 -19.40 5.66 5.75
CA GLU A 33 -19.24 5.09 4.42
C GLU A 33 -20.15 5.79 3.40
N ALA A 34 -19.75 5.77 2.11
CA ALA A 34 -20.59 6.28 1.02
C ALA A 34 -21.69 5.25 0.68
N PRO A 35 -22.94 5.68 0.42
CA PRO A 35 -24.02 4.77 0.05
C PRO A 35 -23.68 3.90 -1.17
N VAL A 36 -24.06 2.62 -1.11
CA VAL A 36 -23.67 1.60 -2.12
C VAL A 36 -24.31 1.87 -3.48
N ASP A 37 -25.47 2.50 -3.47
CA ASP A 37 -26.29 2.89 -4.62
C ASP A 37 -25.75 4.13 -5.38
N TRP A 38 -24.73 4.81 -4.85
CA TRP A 38 -24.11 5.94 -5.55
C TRP A 38 -23.22 5.50 -6.72
N PRO A 39 -23.16 6.30 -7.81
CA PRO A 39 -22.20 6.07 -8.89
C PRO A 39 -20.76 6.03 -8.38
N ILE A 40 -19.92 5.16 -8.96
CA ILE A 40 -18.53 4.93 -8.53
C ILE A 40 -17.74 6.24 -8.38
N ASN A 41 -17.81 7.14 -9.38
CA ASN A 41 -17.07 8.40 -9.34
C ASN A 41 -17.50 9.31 -8.18
N THR A 42 -18.78 9.28 -7.80
CA THR A 42 -19.33 10.04 -6.68
C THR A 42 -18.88 9.43 -5.36
N ARG A 43 -18.88 8.10 -5.25
CA ARG A 43 -18.35 7.39 -4.08
C ARG A 43 -16.88 7.71 -3.87
N ASP A 44 -16.08 7.70 -4.94
CA ASP A 44 -14.65 8.01 -4.87
C ASP A 44 -14.41 9.49 -4.48
N ALA A 45 -15.18 10.42 -5.06
CA ALA A 45 -15.06 11.85 -4.74
C ALA A 45 -15.35 12.17 -3.27
N TYR A 46 -16.34 11.51 -2.66
CA TYR A 46 -16.69 11.70 -1.26
C TYR A 46 -16.00 10.73 -0.29
N ALA A 47 -15.31 9.71 -0.81
CA ALA A 47 -14.44 8.83 -0.02
C ALA A 47 -13.07 9.49 0.28
N VAL A 48 -12.70 10.55 -0.45
CA VAL A 48 -11.43 11.25 -0.26
C VAL A 48 -11.60 12.39 0.74
N SER A 49 -11.38 12.08 2.01
CA SER A 49 -10.35 12.69 2.89
C SER A 49 -10.72 12.54 4.38
N CYS A 50 -9.84 11.83 5.09
CA CYS A 50 -9.67 11.83 6.56
C CYS A 50 -10.69 11.11 7.47
N LEU A 51 -11.79 10.55 6.98
CA LEU A 51 -12.78 9.88 7.84
C LEU A 51 -13.13 8.48 7.32
N PHE A 52 -12.21 7.53 7.51
CA PHE A 52 -12.58 6.12 7.53
C PHE A 52 -13.54 5.92 8.72
N GLY A 53 -14.87 5.95 8.51
CA GLY A 53 -15.80 5.69 9.61
C GLY A 53 -15.83 4.23 10.05
N ARG A 54 -15.30 3.32 9.21
CA ARG A 54 -14.76 2.03 9.64
C ARG A 54 -13.25 2.05 9.42
N GLY A 55 -12.47 2.06 10.50
CA GLY A 55 -11.04 1.84 10.40
C GLY A 55 -10.76 0.56 9.62
N ASN A 56 -9.70 0.52 8.82
CA ASN A 56 -9.28 -0.72 8.19
C ASN A 56 -9.05 -1.76 9.29
N GLU A 57 -9.89 -2.78 9.38
CA GLU A 57 -9.74 -3.83 10.38
C GLU A 57 -8.50 -4.70 10.09
N ARG A 58 -7.99 -4.64 8.86
CA ARG A 58 -6.84 -5.43 8.41
C ARG A 58 -5.95 -4.59 7.51
N VAL A 59 -4.64 -4.81 7.65
CA VAL A 59 -3.61 -4.29 6.75
C VAL A 59 -2.80 -5.47 6.24
N SER A 60 -2.84 -5.67 4.93
CA SER A 60 -1.96 -6.62 4.26
C SER A 60 -0.56 -6.03 4.13
N MET A 61 0.43 -6.78 4.60
CA MET A 61 1.83 -6.43 4.61
C MET A 61 2.57 -7.41 3.72
N PHE A 62 3.40 -6.91 2.83
CA PHE A 62 4.13 -7.72 1.86
C PHE A 62 5.58 -7.86 2.29
N TYR A 63 6.23 -8.98 1.97
CA TYR A 63 7.65 -9.20 2.23
C TYR A 63 8.28 -9.93 1.05
N VAL A 64 9.57 -9.74 0.89
CA VAL A 64 10.40 -10.49 -0.05
C VAL A 64 11.29 -11.44 0.72
N GLN A 65 11.32 -12.70 0.29
CA GLN A 65 12.28 -13.67 0.80
C GLN A 65 13.19 -14.16 -0.31
N VAL A 66 14.46 -14.34 0.03
CA VAL A 66 15.52 -14.75 -0.88
C VAL A 66 16.24 -15.98 -0.36
N ARG A 67 16.78 -16.77 -1.28
CA ARG A 67 17.70 -17.86 -0.98
C ARG A 67 19.03 -17.57 -1.66
N HIS A 68 20.09 -17.45 -0.86
CA HIS A 68 21.43 -17.19 -1.34
C HIS A 68 22.18 -18.49 -1.67
N ALA A 69 23.17 -18.41 -2.56
CA ALA A 69 24.08 -19.51 -2.80
C ALA A 69 24.87 -19.86 -1.53
N GLY A 70 24.99 -21.15 -1.22
CA GLY A 70 25.72 -21.62 -0.03
C GLY A 70 25.05 -21.36 1.31
N GLN A 71 23.88 -20.70 1.35
CA GLN A 71 23.13 -20.47 2.59
C GLN A 71 21.83 -21.29 2.60
N PRO A 72 21.60 -22.12 3.63
CA PRO A 72 20.37 -22.88 3.74
C PRO A 72 19.21 -21.99 4.21
N GLY A 73 18.08 -22.06 3.51
CA GLY A 73 16.82 -21.46 3.96
C GLY A 73 16.39 -20.24 3.16
N TRP A 74 15.35 -19.57 3.68
CA TRP A 74 14.79 -18.36 3.13
C TRP A 74 15.05 -17.21 4.10
N HIS A 75 15.62 -16.13 3.59
CA HIS A 75 15.99 -14.94 4.35
C HIS A 75 15.15 -13.76 3.90
N ASP A 76 14.78 -12.89 4.83
CA ASP A 76 13.99 -11.70 4.50
C ASP A 76 14.90 -10.64 3.87
N LEU A 77 14.51 -10.16 2.69
CA LEU A 77 15.25 -9.10 2.02
C LEU A 77 14.84 -7.73 2.63
N PRO A 78 15.79 -6.91 3.09
CA PRO A 78 15.51 -5.60 3.67
C PRO A 78 15.02 -4.61 2.59
N GLU A 79 13.72 -4.46 2.45
CA GLU A 79 13.11 -3.63 1.39
C GLU A 79 13.57 -2.17 1.36
N HIS A 80 13.93 -1.59 2.51
CA HIS A 80 14.38 -0.20 2.59
C HIS A 80 15.67 0.07 1.80
N GLU A 81 16.46 -0.96 1.51
CA GLU A 81 17.66 -0.87 0.67
C GLU A 81 17.33 -0.74 -0.83
N TYR A 82 16.14 -1.22 -1.23
CA TYR A 82 15.71 -1.29 -2.64
C TYR A 82 14.65 -0.25 -2.97
N PHE A 83 13.82 0.09 -1.98
CA PHE A 83 12.65 0.93 -2.14
C PHE A 83 12.70 2.07 -1.13
N GLY A 84 13.04 3.27 -1.62
CA GLY A 84 12.91 4.49 -0.82
C GLY A 84 11.47 4.71 -0.36
N LEU A 85 11.32 5.31 0.83
CA LEU A 85 10.04 5.76 1.35
C LEU A 85 9.52 6.97 0.56
N GLU A 86 8.21 7.08 0.40
CA GLU A 86 7.59 8.30 -0.13
C GLU A 86 7.60 9.42 0.93
N PRO A 87 7.72 10.71 0.54
CA PRO A 87 7.78 11.83 1.49
C PRO A 87 6.58 11.93 2.45
N PHE A 88 5.44 11.33 2.09
CA PHE A 88 4.19 11.41 2.84
C PHE A 88 3.55 10.04 3.11
N GLY A 89 4.33 8.95 3.12
CA GLY A 89 3.78 7.60 3.21
C GLY A 89 4.52 6.69 4.19
N HIS A 90 3.76 5.86 4.90
CA HIS A 90 4.29 4.75 5.71
C HIS A 90 4.49 3.46 4.88
N ARG A 91 4.18 3.53 3.57
CA ARG A 91 4.32 2.43 2.61
C ARG A 91 5.53 2.70 1.72
N THR A 92 6.31 1.66 1.46
CA THR A 92 7.39 1.73 0.46
C THR A 92 6.80 1.72 -0.96
N ARG A 93 7.60 2.06 -1.98
CA ARG A 93 7.20 1.85 -3.38
C ARG A 93 6.84 0.39 -3.67
N PHE A 94 7.49 -0.55 -2.97
CA PHE A 94 7.15 -1.97 -3.02
C PHE A 94 5.76 -2.26 -2.49
N ASP A 95 5.40 -1.79 -1.30
CA ASP A 95 4.05 -1.99 -0.76
C ASP A 95 2.98 -1.42 -1.70
N ARG A 96 3.25 -0.27 -2.32
CA ARG A 96 2.37 0.35 -3.31
C ARG A 96 2.22 -0.53 -4.56
N PHE A 97 3.33 -1.03 -5.10
CA PHE A 97 3.32 -1.95 -6.23
C PHE A 97 2.54 -3.23 -5.90
N MET A 98 2.81 -3.84 -4.75
CA MET A 98 2.14 -5.08 -4.34
C MET A 98 0.65 -4.86 -4.14
N SER A 99 0.25 -3.79 -3.44
CA SER A 99 -1.16 -3.49 -3.21
C SER A 99 -1.96 -3.21 -4.49
N ARG A 100 -1.34 -2.60 -5.51
CA ARG A 100 -2.03 -2.19 -6.75
C ARG A 100 -1.94 -3.22 -7.87
N PHE A 101 -0.82 -3.94 -7.95
CA PHE A 101 -0.48 -4.81 -9.09
C PHE A 101 -0.09 -6.21 -8.61
N GLY A 102 0.90 -6.32 -7.72
CA GLY A 102 1.55 -7.60 -7.38
C GLY A 102 0.70 -8.60 -6.59
N TYR A 103 -0.32 -8.14 -5.87
CA TYR A 103 -1.22 -8.98 -5.07
C TYR A 103 -2.37 -9.61 -5.90
N ARG A 104 -2.61 -9.16 -7.13
CA ARG A 104 -3.71 -9.63 -7.96
C ARG A 104 -3.43 -11.01 -8.56
N GLU A 105 -4.48 -11.81 -8.75
CA GLU A 105 -4.40 -13.03 -9.55
C GLU A 105 -3.92 -12.70 -10.98
N GLY A 106 -3.06 -13.55 -11.54
CA GLY A 106 -2.44 -13.30 -12.85
C GLY A 106 -1.23 -12.35 -12.84
N ALA A 107 -0.88 -11.71 -11.72
CA ALA A 107 0.30 -10.83 -11.62
C ALA A 107 1.65 -11.58 -11.58
N GLY A 108 1.72 -12.80 -12.14
CA GLY A 108 2.92 -13.63 -12.14
C GLY A 108 4.08 -12.98 -12.89
N VAL A 109 3.81 -12.41 -14.07
CA VAL A 109 4.82 -11.74 -14.91
C VAL A 109 5.42 -10.53 -14.19
N ALA A 110 4.57 -9.63 -13.67
CA ALA A 110 5.03 -8.43 -12.97
C ALA A 110 5.85 -8.76 -11.71
N ARG A 111 5.47 -9.80 -10.96
CA ARG A 111 6.27 -10.29 -9.82
C ARG A 111 7.59 -10.91 -10.26
N ARG A 112 7.61 -11.66 -11.37
CA ARG A 112 8.82 -12.23 -11.94
C ARG A 112 9.80 -11.14 -12.35
N GLU A 113 9.33 -10.12 -13.08
CA GLU A 113 10.15 -8.97 -13.48
C GLU A 113 10.72 -8.22 -12.25
N LEU A 114 9.88 -7.97 -11.24
CA LEU A 114 10.34 -7.37 -9.99
C LEU A 114 11.38 -8.24 -9.28
N GLY A 115 11.20 -9.56 -9.27
CA GLY A 115 12.13 -10.51 -8.66
C GLY A 115 13.49 -10.54 -9.36
N LEU A 116 13.51 -10.51 -10.70
CA LEU A 116 14.73 -10.42 -11.49
C LEU A 116 15.45 -9.09 -11.23
N TRP A 117 14.71 -7.98 -11.26
CA TRP A 117 15.27 -6.66 -10.94
C TRP A 117 15.86 -6.62 -9.52
N LEU A 118 15.20 -7.21 -8.53
CA LEU A 118 15.72 -7.27 -7.16
C LEU A 118 17.01 -8.09 -7.07
N ALA A 119 17.11 -9.20 -7.80
CA ALA A 119 18.31 -10.02 -7.82
C ALA A 119 19.50 -9.26 -8.44
N ALA A 120 19.30 -8.61 -9.58
CA ALA A 120 20.32 -7.77 -10.23
C ALA A 120 20.74 -6.60 -9.31
N ALA A 121 19.77 -5.86 -8.77
CA ALA A 121 20.03 -4.74 -7.88
C ALA A 121 20.69 -5.15 -6.55
N HIS A 122 20.48 -6.38 -6.08
CA HIS A 122 21.20 -6.91 -4.91
C HIS A 122 22.65 -7.23 -5.27
N ALA A 123 22.90 -7.90 -6.40
CA ALA A 123 24.25 -8.21 -6.86
C ALA A 123 25.10 -6.94 -7.09
N GLU A 124 24.49 -5.87 -7.61
CA GLU A 124 25.17 -4.57 -7.78
C GLU A 124 25.54 -3.89 -6.46
N ARG A 125 24.66 -3.96 -5.46
CA ARG A 125 24.84 -3.26 -4.17
C ARG A 125 25.70 -4.01 -3.18
N HIS A 126 25.66 -5.34 -3.23
CA HIS A 126 26.31 -6.24 -2.29
C HIS A 126 27.16 -7.29 -3.03
N PRO A 127 28.17 -6.87 -3.81
CA PRO A 127 28.97 -7.78 -4.65
C PRO A 127 29.76 -8.82 -3.84
N GLU A 128 29.98 -8.57 -2.54
CA GLU A 128 30.64 -9.47 -1.61
C GLU A 128 29.73 -10.58 -1.07
N GLN A 129 28.41 -10.45 -1.22
CA GLN A 129 27.45 -11.42 -0.73
C GLN A 129 27.20 -12.54 -1.75
N PRO A 130 26.86 -13.77 -1.32
CA PRO A 130 26.54 -14.83 -2.26
C PRO A 130 25.31 -14.46 -3.11
N PRO A 131 25.28 -14.82 -4.40
CA PRO A 131 24.19 -14.45 -5.30
C PRO A 131 22.85 -15.03 -4.84
N ILE A 132 21.76 -14.30 -5.14
CA ILE A 132 20.40 -14.78 -4.92
C ILE A 132 20.08 -15.82 -5.99
N LEU A 133 19.74 -17.05 -5.58
CA LEU A 133 19.36 -18.15 -6.47
C LEU A 133 17.84 -18.23 -6.68
N ALA A 134 17.07 -17.78 -5.70
CA ALA A 134 15.63 -17.80 -5.77
C ALA A 134 15.02 -16.71 -4.90
N LEU A 135 13.87 -16.20 -5.34
CA LEU A 135 13.10 -15.17 -4.65
C LEU A 135 11.63 -15.58 -4.57
N ARG A 136 10.97 -15.27 -3.45
CA ARG A 136 9.52 -15.42 -3.32
C ARG A 136 8.91 -14.22 -2.64
N PHE A 137 7.70 -13.88 -3.07
CA PHE A 137 6.90 -12.86 -2.42
C PHE A 137 5.98 -13.53 -1.40
N VAL A 138 5.86 -12.94 -0.23
CA VAL A 138 4.97 -13.41 0.82
C VAL A 138 4.19 -12.24 1.39
N TRP A 139 3.09 -12.53 2.06
CA TRP A 139 2.27 -11.51 2.71
C TRP A 139 1.68 -12.02 4.01
N ALA A 140 1.30 -11.08 4.86
CA ALA A 140 0.63 -11.33 6.13
C ALA A 140 -0.48 -10.29 6.31
N ASP A 141 -1.61 -10.71 6.87
CA ASP A 141 -2.63 -9.78 7.33
C ASP A 141 -2.41 -9.47 8.80
N ARG A 142 -2.20 -8.19 9.11
CA ARG A 142 -2.29 -7.71 10.48
C ARG A 142 -3.68 -7.15 10.73
N ARG A 143 -4.37 -7.72 11.71
CA ARG A 143 -5.61 -7.13 12.22
C ARG A 143 -5.27 -5.85 13.00
N ILE A 144 -5.94 -4.75 12.68
CA ILE A 144 -5.91 -3.54 13.50
C ILE A 144 -6.97 -3.73 14.58
N SER A 145 -6.54 -3.74 15.84
CA SER A 145 -7.44 -3.81 16.99
C SER A 145 -7.50 -2.46 17.68
N ALA A 146 -8.70 -2.07 18.12
CA ALA A 146 -8.86 -0.92 19.03
C ALA A 146 -8.25 -1.21 20.42
N ASP A 147 -8.19 -2.48 20.81
CA ASP A 147 -7.66 -2.92 22.10
C ASP A 147 -6.12 -2.94 22.15
N ASP A 148 -5.48 -2.96 20.98
CA ASP A 148 -4.03 -2.90 20.82
C ASP A 148 -3.67 -1.93 19.68
N PRO A 149 -3.87 -0.61 19.90
CA PRO A 149 -3.61 0.37 18.86
C PRO A 149 -2.10 0.45 18.61
N PRO A 150 -1.65 0.55 17.35
CA PRO A 150 -0.23 0.68 17.04
C PRO A 150 0.34 1.93 17.71
N GLN A 151 1.44 1.77 18.46
CA GLN A 151 2.07 2.88 19.16
C GLN A 151 2.98 3.69 18.23
N GLY A 152 2.88 5.02 18.30
CA GLY A 152 3.71 5.94 17.52
C GLY A 152 3.30 6.04 16.05
N ARG A 153 4.28 6.19 15.15
CA ARG A 153 4.04 6.21 13.70
C ARG A 153 3.91 4.77 13.20
N TRP A 154 2.90 4.48 12.38
CA TRP A 154 2.77 3.16 11.76
C TRP A 154 4.07 2.77 11.07
N ARG A 155 4.61 1.60 11.44
CA ARG A 155 5.76 0.97 10.82
C ARG A 155 5.39 -0.46 10.48
N LYS A 156 5.78 -0.90 9.29
CA LYS A 156 5.66 -2.31 8.93
C LYS A 156 6.54 -3.14 9.89
N PRO A 157 5.98 -4.09 10.65
CA PRO A 157 6.76 -4.93 11.55
C PRO A 157 7.68 -5.85 10.76
N PRO A 158 8.77 -6.34 11.37
CA PRO A 158 9.53 -7.45 10.83
C PRO A 158 8.62 -8.65 10.56
N ARG A 159 8.93 -9.45 9.53
CA ARG A 159 8.09 -10.60 9.14
C ARG A 159 7.85 -11.58 10.29
N ALA A 160 8.85 -11.79 11.16
CA ALA A 160 8.73 -12.67 12.32
C ALA A 160 7.58 -12.29 13.26
N GLU A 161 7.20 -11.01 13.29
CA GLU A 161 6.11 -10.46 14.12
C GLU A 161 4.82 -10.23 13.33
N ALA A 162 4.82 -10.51 12.02
CA ALA A 162 3.72 -10.19 11.11
C ALA A 162 2.53 -11.15 11.21
N GLY A 163 2.69 -12.27 11.92
CA GLY A 163 1.68 -13.32 12.04
C GLY A 163 1.77 -14.37 10.92
N PRO A 164 0.66 -15.06 10.59
CA PRO A 164 0.63 -16.08 9.55
C PRO A 164 1.08 -15.54 8.19
N ILE A 165 2.03 -16.25 7.57
CA ILE A 165 2.60 -15.87 6.28
C ILE A 165 1.98 -16.72 5.17
N HIS A 166 1.56 -16.04 4.12
CA HIS A 166 1.01 -16.63 2.91
C HIS A 166 1.95 -16.38 1.74
N ARG A 167 2.16 -17.39 0.89
CA ARG A 167 2.98 -17.26 -0.32
C ARG A 167 2.16 -16.58 -1.43
N LEU A 168 2.79 -15.65 -2.15
CA LEU A 168 2.21 -15.03 -3.34
C LEU A 168 2.80 -15.64 -4.59
N GLY A 169 2.01 -16.51 -5.23
CA GLY A 169 2.36 -17.10 -6.52
C GLY A 169 3.55 -18.05 -6.43
N GLU A 170 4.24 -18.18 -7.56
CA GLU A 170 5.38 -19.07 -7.72
C GLU A 170 6.70 -18.44 -7.28
N VAL A 171 7.67 -19.30 -6.99
CA VAL A 171 9.05 -18.90 -6.73
C VAL A 171 9.68 -18.41 -8.02
N VAL A 172 10.35 -17.26 -7.97
CA VAL A 172 11.18 -16.74 -9.05
C VAL A 172 12.56 -17.37 -8.93
N LEU A 173 12.93 -18.20 -9.89
CA LEU A 173 14.28 -18.76 -9.99
C LEU A 173 15.18 -17.76 -10.73
N ILE A 174 16.37 -17.53 -10.20
CA ILE A 174 17.39 -16.66 -10.79
C ILE A 174 18.41 -17.57 -11.45
N GLU A 175 18.49 -17.50 -12.78
CA GLU A 175 19.51 -18.22 -13.55
C GLU A 175 20.86 -17.54 -13.33
N GLU A 176 21.92 -18.32 -13.10
CA GLU A 176 23.28 -17.79 -13.00
C GLU A 176 23.64 -17.06 -14.30
N GLY A 177 23.85 -15.75 -14.21
CA GLY A 177 24.22 -14.91 -15.37
C GLY A 177 23.07 -14.16 -16.04
N ALA A 178 21.88 -14.10 -15.44
CA ALA A 178 20.87 -13.14 -15.88
C ALA A 178 21.36 -11.69 -15.60
N PRO A 179 21.37 -10.80 -16.62
CA PRO A 179 21.95 -9.46 -16.54
C PRO A 179 21.22 -8.52 -15.59
#